data_AF-A0A950B766-F1
#
_entry.id   AF-A0A950B766-F1
#
_cell.length_a   1.000
_cell.length_b   1.000
_cell.length_c   1.000
_cell.angle_alpha   90.00
_cell.angle_beta   90.00
_cell.angle_gamma   90.00
#
_symmetry.space_group_name_H-M   'P 1'
#
loop_
_entity.id
_entity.type
_entity.pdbx_description
1 polymer ?
#
loop_
_entity_poly.entity_id
_entity_poly.type
_entity_poly.pdbx_seq_one_letter_code
_entity_poly.pdbx_strand_id
1 'polypeptide(L)'
;PACIVWLGVTPYLAPAAVEAVMGDAASMSAGSVLVLDYRVSNHLLAPLERMMAEHSAQAFAAMGEPWLSDYEPEALHAQLQALGWSVQEDLDAAQINTRYFLRRRDGLQTAGGGFRFLKAVRG
;
A
#
# COMPACT_ATOMS: atom_id res chain seq x y z
N PRO A 1 1.64 -2.04 -23.33
CA PRO A 1 1.32 -1.59 -21.95
C PRO A 1 0.44 -2.61 -21.22
N ALA A 2 0.72 -2.81 -19.94
CA ALA A 2 -0.04 -3.69 -19.05
C ALA A 2 -0.55 -2.92 -17.83
N CYS A 3 -1.58 -3.45 -17.16
CA CYS A 3 -2.04 -2.99 -15.85
C CYS A 3 -1.85 -4.13 -14.86
N ILE A 4 -0.98 -3.93 -13.87
CA ILE A 4 -0.69 -4.88 -12.80
C ILE A 4 -1.44 -4.43 -11.56
N VAL A 5 -2.38 -5.26 -11.08
CA VAL A 5 -3.16 -5.00 -9.87
C VAL A 5 -2.75 -6.00 -8.81
N TRP A 6 -2.12 -5.51 -7.76
CA TRP A 6 -1.49 -6.29 -6.70
C TRP A 6 -2.01 -5.83 -5.33
N LEU A 7 -3.30 -6.10 -5.09
CA LEU A 7 -4.03 -5.62 -3.92
C LEU A 7 -4.24 -6.71 -2.88
N GLY A 8 -4.06 -6.37 -1.60
CA GLY A 8 -4.24 -7.26 -0.45
C GLY A 8 -3.16 -8.32 -0.32
N VAL A 9 -1.98 -8.12 -0.90
CA VAL A 9 -0.92 -9.14 -0.96
C VAL A 9 0.39 -8.66 -0.38
N THR A 10 0.82 -7.41 -0.66
CA THR A 10 2.10 -6.86 -0.18
C THR A 10 2.37 -7.13 1.31
N PRO A 11 1.41 -6.91 2.24
CA PRO A 11 1.65 -7.14 3.66
C PRO A 11 2.01 -8.58 4.02
N TYR A 12 1.62 -9.57 3.21
CA TYR A 12 1.80 -10.99 3.48
C TYR A 12 3.05 -11.58 2.83
N LEU A 13 3.83 -10.77 2.13
CA LEU A 13 5.11 -11.16 1.58
C LEU A 13 6.25 -10.56 2.42
N ALA A 14 7.32 -11.33 2.56
CA ALA A 14 8.58 -10.81 3.09
C ALA A 14 9.10 -9.68 2.19
N PRO A 15 9.79 -8.65 2.72
CA PRO A 15 10.27 -7.51 1.94
C PRO A 15 10.99 -7.94 0.66
N ALA A 16 11.98 -8.84 0.75
CA ALA A 16 12.73 -9.31 -0.42
C ALA A 16 11.87 -9.92 -1.55
N ALA A 17 10.74 -10.56 -1.22
CA ALA A 17 9.80 -11.07 -2.22
C ALA A 17 9.03 -9.93 -2.90
N VAL A 18 8.67 -8.89 -2.13
CA VAL A 18 8.06 -7.68 -2.69
C VAL A 18 9.02 -6.97 -3.63
N GLU A 19 10.28 -6.83 -3.23
CA GLU A 19 11.32 -6.23 -4.07
C GLU A 19 11.52 -7.02 -5.38
N ALA A 20 11.53 -8.35 -5.31
CA ALA A 20 11.65 -9.21 -6.48
C ALA A 20 10.48 -9.01 -7.47
N VAL A 21 9.23 -8.97 -6.97
CA VAL A 21 8.05 -8.73 -7.80
C VAL A 21 8.09 -7.34 -8.45
N MET A 22 8.49 -6.30 -7.72
CA MET A 22 8.66 -4.96 -8.29
C MET A 22 9.77 -4.92 -9.35
N GLY A 23 10.85 -5.66 -9.12
CA GLY A 23 11.94 -5.84 -10.10
C GLY A 23 11.48 -6.53 -11.38
N ASP A 24 10.74 -7.62 -11.28
CA ASP A 24 10.16 -8.32 -12.42
C ASP A 24 9.18 -7.41 -13.19
N ALA A 25 8.34 -6.66 -12.47
CA ALA A 25 7.42 -5.69 -13.05
C ALA A 25 8.16 -4.55 -13.79
N ALA A 26 9.40 -4.20 -13.40
CA ALA A 26 10.17 -3.16 -14.07
C ALA A 26 10.50 -3.47 -15.55
N SER A 27 10.40 -4.75 -15.95
CA SER A 27 10.54 -5.20 -17.34
C SER A 27 9.35 -4.83 -18.25
N MET A 28 8.25 -4.35 -17.68
CA MET A 28 7.07 -3.94 -18.46
C MET A 28 7.37 -2.75 -19.37
N SER A 29 6.64 -2.66 -20.50
CA SER A 29 6.76 -1.56 -21.44
C SER A 29 6.37 -0.22 -20.80
N ALA A 30 6.95 0.89 -21.28
CA ALA A 30 6.53 2.25 -20.93
C ALA A 30 5.00 2.43 -21.05
N GLY A 31 4.44 3.23 -20.15
CA GLY A 31 3.00 3.44 -20.01
C GLY A 31 2.24 2.30 -19.32
N SER A 32 2.93 1.24 -18.85
CA SER A 32 2.31 0.25 -17.97
C SER A 32 2.00 0.84 -16.60
N VAL A 33 1.02 0.28 -15.91
CA VAL A 33 0.54 0.77 -14.60
C VAL A 33 0.75 -0.31 -13.55
N LEU A 34 1.28 0.07 -12.40
CA LEU A 34 1.35 -0.75 -11.20
C LEU A 34 0.41 -0.16 -10.15
N VAL A 35 -0.46 -0.99 -9.61
CA VAL A 35 -1.39 -0.65 -8.54
C VAL A 35 -1.19 -1.64 -7.40
N LEU A 36 -0.91 -1.15 -6.20
CA LEU A 36 -0.72 -1.98 -5.00
C LEU A 36 -1.23 -1.27 -3.75
N ASP A 37 -1.51 -2.02 -2.70
CA ASP A 37 -1.61 -1.48 -1.34
C ASP A 37 -0.52 -2.04 -0.45
N TYR A 38 -0.15 -1.26 0.56
CA TYR A 38 0.91 -1.61 1.48
C TYR A 38 0.63 -1.05 2.88
N ARG A 39 1.29 -1.62 3.89
CA ARG A 39 1.29 -1.09 5.24
C ARG A 39 2.39 -0.06 5.43
N VAL A 40 2.04 1.04 6.07
CA VAL A 40 2.96 2.05 6.58
C VAL A 40 3.60 1.55 7.86
N SER A 41 4.91 1.75 7.99
CA SER A 41 5.62 1.38 9.21
C SER A 41 5.03 2.03 10.46
N ASN A 42 4.81 1.22 11.50
CA ASN A 42 4.05 1.62 12.69
C ASN A 42 4.59 2.91 13.34
N HIS A 43 5.89 3.17 13.26
CA HIS A 43 6.52 4.33 13.89
C HIS A 43 6.12 5.67 13.24
N LEU A 44 5.64 5.65 12.00
CA LEU A 44 5.11 6.82 11.27
C LEU A 44 3.62 7.07 11.54
N LEU A 45 2.93 6.11 12.16
CA LEU A 45 1.50 6.22 12.44
C LEU A 45 1.23 7.06 13.69
N ALA A 46 0.14 7.83 13.61
CA ALA A 46 -0.43 8.51 14.77
C ALA A 46 -0.83 7.49 15.85
N PRO A 47 -0.86 7.87 17.15
CA PRO A 47 -1.06 6.91 18.24
C PRO A 47 -2.31 6.04 18.11
N LEU A 48 -3.44 6.61 17.69
CA LEU A 48 -4.68 5.86 17.49
C LEU A 48 -4.57 4.86 16.34
N GLU A 49 -4.00 5.28 15.21
CA GLU A 49 -3.83 4.40 14.05
C GLU A 49 -2.82 3.29 14.32
N ARG A 50 -1.76 3.57 15.08
CA ARG A 50 -0.79 2.57 15.52
C ARG A 50 -1.46 1.50 16.36
N MET A 51 -2.27 1.90 17.34
CA MET A 51 -3.00 0.95 18.19
C MET A 51 -3.99 0.10 17.37
N MET A 52 -4.70 0.72 16.41
CA MET A 52 -5.56 -0.02 15.47
C MET A 52 -4.76 -1.01 14.62
N ALA A 53 -3.61 -0.59 14.11
CA ALA A 53 -2.73 -1.40 13.28
C ALA A 53 -2.16 -2.59 14.06
N GLU A 54 -1.69 -2.38 15.30
CA GLU A 54 -1.19 -3.44 16.17
C GLU A 54 -2.29 -4.45 16.54
N HIS A 55 -3.48 -3.96 16.89
CA HIS A 55 -4.62 -4.83 17.17
C HIS A 55 -5.02 -5.67 15.95
N SER A 56 -5.04 -5.05 14.78
CA SER A 56 -5.33 -5.75 13.51
C SER A 56 -4.26 -6.79 13.21
N ALA A 57 -2.98 -6.46 13.36
CA ALA A 57 -1.87 -7.38 13.14
C ALA A 57 -1.98 -8.64 14.02
N GLN A 58 -2.33 -8.45 15.30
CA GLN A 58 -2.57 -9.56 16.23
C GLN A 58 -3.76 -10.42 15.78
N ALA A 59 -4.86 -9.79 15.36
CA ALA A 59 -6.04 -10.51 14.88
C ALA A 59 -5.73 -11.34 13.61
N PHE A 60 -5.08 -10.75 12.61
CA PHE A 60 -4.71 -11.44 11.37
C PHE A 60 -3.70 -12.57 11.63
N ALA A 61 -2.69 -12.35 12.48
CA ALA A 61 -1.76 -13.39 12.88
C ALA A 61 -2.47 -14.58 13.56
N ALA A 62 -3.46 -14.31 14.43
CA ALA A 62 -4.25 -15.35 15.07
C ALA A 62 -5.13 -16.15 14.07
N MET A 63 -5.47 -15.56 12.92
CA MET A 63 -6.17 -16.22 11.82
C MET A 63 -5.22 -16.97 10.86
N GLY A 64 -3.91 -16.96 11.12
CA GLY A 64 -2.91 -17.60 10.25
C GLY A 64 -2.41 -16.71 9.11
N GLU A 65 -2.74 -15.42 9.14
CA GLU A 65 -2.37 -14.42 8.13
C GLU A 65 -1.45 -13.34 8.73
N PRO A 66 -0.25 -13.67 9.23
CA PRO A 66 0.63 -12.66 9.81
C PRO A 66 1.11 -11.66 8.75
N TRP A 67 1.08 -10.37 9.08
CA TRP A 67 1.74 -9.36 8.27
C TRP A 67 3.26 -9.48 8.41
N LEU A 68 3.95 -9.58 7.28
CA LEU A 68 5.39 -9.83 7.14
C LEU A 68 6.17 -8.60 6.68
N SER A 69 5.50 -7.58 6.15
CA SER A 69 6.17 -6.35 5.70
C SER A 69 5.36 -5.09 5.99
N ASP A 70 6.10 -4.01 6.20
CA ASP A 70 5.63 -2.63 6.19
C ASP A 70 6.70 -1.75 5.52
N TYR A 71 6.32 -0.53 5.14
CA TYR A 71 7.17 0.37 4.38
C TYR A 71 7.03 1.81 4.87
N GLU A 72 8.14 2.53 4.85
CA GLU A 72 8.11 3.99 4.85
C GLU A 72 7.70 4.46 3.43
N PRO A 73 6.65 5.30 3.29
CA PRO A 73 6.15 5.72 1.98
C PRO A 73 7.26 6.31 1.07
N GLU A 74 8.11 7.16 1.64
CA GLU A 74 9.19 7.82 0.89
C GLU A 74 10.24 6.82 0.39
N ALA A 75 10.57 5.81 1.20
CA ALA A 75 11.52 4.76 0.81
C ALA A 75 10.94 3.88 -0.31
N LEU A 76 9.66 3.51 -0.22
CA LEU A 76 8.98 2.74 -1.27
C LEU A 76 8.89 3.54 -2.58
N HIS A 77 8.63 4.85 -2.50
CA HIS A 77 8.64 5.73 -3.68
C HIS A 77 10.03 5.76 -4.31
N ALA A 78 11.09 5.94 -3.53
CA ALA A 78 12.46 5.96 -4.03
C ALA A 78 12.83 4.64 -4.72
N GLN A 79 12.42 3.51 -4.15
CA GLN A 79 12.63 2.19 -4.74
C GLN A 79 11.91 2.03 -6.08
N LEU A 80 10.63 2.42 -6.15
CA LEU A 80 9.86 2.39 -7.40
C LEU A 80 10.48 3.29 -8.48
N GLN A 81 10.92 4.49 -8.10
CA GLN A 81 11.60 5.43 -9.01
C GLN A 81 12.91 4.86 -9.54
N ALA A 82 13.71 4.21 -8.70
CA ALA A 82 14.94 3.52 -9.12
C ALA A 82 14.67 2.39 -10.14
N LEU A 83 13.47 1.80 -10.10
CA LEU A 83 13.00 0.79 -11.04
C LEU A 83 12.30 1.37 -12.29
N GLY A 84 12.29 2.70 -12.45
CA GLY A 84 11.68 3.39 -13.61
C GLY A 84 10.17 3.61 -13.49
N TRP A 85 9.61 3.50 -12.29
CA TRP A 85 8.21 3.78 -12.01
C TRP A 85 8.03 5.18 -11.43
N SER A 86 7.13 5.95 -12.01
CA SER A 86 6.72 7.25 -11.49
C SER A 86 5.44 7.10 -10.66
N VAL A 87 5.53 7.30 -9.35
CA VAL A 87 4.36 7.27 -8.45
C VAL A 87 3.45 8.47 -8.76
N GLN A 88 2.21 8.19 -9.14
CA GLN A 88 1.20 9.20 -9.49
C GLN A 88 0.21 9.44 -8.36
N GLU A 89 -0.12 8.39 -7.61
CA GLU A 89 -1.01 8.47 -6.46
C GLU A 89 -0.47 7.59 -5.35
N ASP A 90 -0.52 8.12 -4.14
CA ASP A 90 -0.33 7.37 -2.91
C ASP A 90 -1.33 7.94 -1.90
N LEU A 91 -2.40 7.19 -1.63
CA LEU A 91 -3.57 7.66 -0.89
C LEU A 91 -3.69 6.95 0.45
N ASP A 92 -3.79 7.73 1.53
CA ASP A 92 -4.22 7.22 2.84
C ASP A 92 -5.76 7.15 2.97
N ALA A 93 -6.20 6.62 4.11
CA ALA A 93 -7.61 6.50 4.45
C ALA A 93 -8.35 7.85 4.42
N ALA A 94 -7.73 8.95 4.87
CA ALA A 94 -8.37 10.26 4.89
C ALA A 94 -8.58 10.81 3.46
N GLN A 95 -7.60 10.63 2.58
CA GLN A 95 -7.68 11.01 1.17
C GLN A 95 -8.72 10.15 0.42
N ILE A 96 -8.77 8.84 0.69
CA ILE A 96 -9.81 7.94 0.15
C ILE A 96 -11.20 8.36 0.63
N ASN A 97 -11.37 8.64 1.93
CA ASN A 97 -12.63 9.10 2.51
C ASN A 97 -13.09 10.43 1.89
N THR A 98 -12.17 11.38 1.72
CA THR A 98 -12.46 12.66 1.07
C THR A 98 -12.91 12.47 -0.38
N ARG A 99 -12.26 11.56 -1.11
CA ARG A 99 -12.54 11.37 -2.54
C ARG A 99 -13.83 10.59 -2.80
N TYR A 100 -14.08 9.53 -2.04
CA TYR A 100 -15.14 8.57 -2.35
C TYR A 100 -16.30 8.58 -1.35
N PHE A 101 -16.10 9.04 -0.12
CA PHE A 101 -17.08 8.92 0.97
C PHE A 101 -17.65 10.27 1.44
N LEU A 102 -17.08 11.42 1.03
CA LEU A 102 -17.48 12.77 1.49
C LEU A 102 -18.99 13.07 1.42
N ARG A 103 -19.71 12.53 0.42
CA ARG A 103 -21.14 12.80 0.21
C ARG A 103 -22.05 11.69 0.73
N ARG A 104 -21.50 10.68 1.38
CA ARG A 104 -22.31 9.61 1.97
C ARG A 104 -22.98 10.10 3.25
N ARG A 105 -24.23 9.68 3.45
CA ARG A 105 -25.06 10.03 4.61
C ARG A 105 -25.31 8.84 5.54
N ASP A 106 -24.79 7.68 5.18
CA ASP A 106 -24.96 6.41 5.90
C ASP A 106 -23.81 6.09 6.87
N GLY A 107 -22.84 7.01 7.00
CA GLY A 107 -21.71 6.87 7.91
C GLY A 107 -20.62 5.90 7.42
N LEU A 108 -20.73 5.34 6.21
CA LEU A 108 -19.68 4.47 5.66
C LEU A 108 -18.41 5.28 5.38
N GLN A 109 -17.28 4.74 5.81
CA GLN A 109 -15.93 5.28 5.56
C GLN A 109 -14.93 4.13 5.53
N THR A 110 -13.79 4.31 4.84
CA THR A 110 -12.65 3.43 5.05
C THR A 110 -12.05 3.70 6.43
N ALA A 111 -11.69 2.63 7.14
CA ALA A 111 -10.96 2.73 8.39
C ALA A 111 -9.51 3.17 8.13
N GLY A 112 -8.93 3.89 9.09
CA GLY A 112 -7.48 4.05 9.20
C GLY A 112 -6.81 2.73 9.64
N GLY A 113 -5.54 2.80 10.03
CA GLY A 113 -4.76 1.61 10.43
C GLY A 113 -3.52 1.39 9.58
N GLY A 114 -3.04 2.44 8.92
CA GLY A 114 -1.75 2.45 8.26
C GLY A 114 -1.70 1.75 6.91
N PHE A 115 -2.84 1.49 6.25
CA PHE A 115 -2.82 1.05 4.86
C PHE A 115 -2.86 2.25 3.91
N ARG A 116 -2.11 2.15 2.82
CA ARG A 116 -2.09 3.13 1.73
C ARG A 116 -2.27 2.43 0.39
N PHE A 117 -2.93 3.12 -0.53
CA PHE A 117 -3.11 2.68 -1.92
C PHE A 117 -2.18 3.45 -2.84
N LEU A 118 -1.36 2.74 -3.61
CA LEU A 118 -0.35 3.32 -4.48
C LEU A 118 -0.63 2.96 -5.94
N LYS A 119 -0.50 3.96 -6.82
CA LYS A 119 -0.48 3.80 -8.27
C LYS A 119 0.77 4.46 -8.84
N ALA A 120 1.52 3.68 -9.61
CA ALA A 120 2.68 4.15 -10.36
C ALA A 120 2.55 3.84 -11.85
N VAL A 121 3.21 4.65 -12.68
CA VAL A 121 3.25 4.51 -14.14
C VAL A 121 4.69 4.30 -14.60
N ARG A 122 4.91 3.32 -15.45
CA ARG A 122 6.21 3.00 -16.03
C ARG A 122 6.63 4.12 -16.99
N GLY A 123 7.77 4.75 -16.72
CA GLY A 123 8.42 5.71 -17.61
C GLY A 123 8.95 5.07 -18.88
#